data_AF-A0A7X7TA18-F1
#
_entry.id   AF-A0A7X7TA18-F1
#
_cell.length_a   1.000
_cell.length_b   1.000
_cell.length_c   1.000
_cell.angle_alpha   90.00
_cell.angle_beta   90.00
_cell.angle_gamma   90.00
#
_symmetry.space_group_name_H-M   'P 1'
#
loop_
_entity.id
_entity.type
_entity.pdbx_description
1 polymer ?
#
loop_
_entity_poly.entity_id
_entity_poly.type
_entity_poly.pdbx_seq_one_letter_code
_entity_poly.pdbx_strand_id
1 'polypeptide(L)'
;MFVKAEVLFGYEHGSRFRIADMTFDKLLDEVSREDYSIYPIEDRICCEQLMSFVRGNQITIHNPADREKLVTYMTSYVPDARRFVEELYAFLHLVPRMPAFEKTYVPSEPIRIPVGSSREQVIDYLESIRSRHTVADLAFYAYRDLSRCEWEPFMMAAIDRSPVSIEMARDKSDTQAFEWLAVMDNESIYEGKRLAQPDEVANYGTGDGVEKAITMANILHARYPDRPMTIRIEGESVVLSADAEYRFISTKGFDKVLHVGN
;
A
#
# COMPACT_ATOMS: atom_id res chain seq x y z
N MET A 1 -9.10 -31.29 22.40
CA MET A 1 -9.63 -30.01 22.92
C MET A 1 -9.89 -29.11 21.71
N PHE A 2 -10.76 -28.12 21.84
CA PHE A 2 -11.17 -27.24 20.74
C PHE A 2 -10.83 -25.80 21.10
N VAL A 3 -10.35 -25.02 20.14
CA VAL A 3 -10.07 -23.60 20.32
C VAL A 3 -10.68 -22.85 19.14
N LYS A 4 -11.19 -21.65 19.40
CA LYS A 4 -11.77 -20.78 18.36
C LYS A 4 -10.66 -20.26 17.44
N ALA A 5 -10.92 -20.22 16.14
CA ALA A 5 -9.95 -19.72 15.16
C ALA A 5 -9.54 -18.26 15.42
N GLU A 6 -10.50 -17.40 15.79
CA GLU A 6 -10.24 -16.00 16.13
C GLU A 6 -9.30 -15.83 17.32
N VAL A 7 -9.31 -16.78 18.27
CA VAL A 7 -8.37 -16.78 19.40
C VAL A 7 -6.98 -17.18 18.91
N LEU A 8 -6.89 -18.23 18.08
CA LEU A 8 -5.61 -18.64 17.48
C LEU A 8 -4.96 -17.54 16.65
N PHE A 9 -5.73 -16.78 15.86
CA PHE A 9 -5.20 -15.63 15.11
C PHE A 9 -4.65 -14.54 16.04
N GLY A 10 -5.22 -14.36 17.23
CA GLY A 10 -4.68 -13.46 18.25
C GLY A 10 -3.29 -13.90 18.74
N TYR A 11 -3.12 -15.19 19.04
CA TYR A 11 -1.81 -15.75 19.41
C TYR A 11 -0.79 -15.66 18.27
N GLU A 12 -1.21 -15.93 17.03
CA GLU A 12 -0.34 -15.83 15.85
C GLU A 12 0.27 -14.42 15.70
N HIS A 13 -0.48 -13.36 15.99
CA HIS A 13 0.01 -11.98 15.87
C HIS A 13 1.19 -11.68 16.81
N GLY A 14 1.21 -12.31 17.99
CA GLY A 14 2.28 -12.17 18.98
C GLY A 14 3.36 -13.25 18.91
N SER A 15 3.22 -14.22 18.01
CA SER A 15 4.11 -15.39 17.93
C SER A 15 4.90 -15.41 16.62
N ARG A 16 5.98 -16.18 16.62
CA ARG A 16 6.73 -16.54 15.39
C ARG A 16 6.16 -17.77 14.69
N PHE A 17 5.19 -18.46 15.31
CA PHE A 17 4.54 -19.64 14.76
C PHE A 17 3.24 -19.26 14.04
N ARG A 18 2.85 -20.06 13.03
CA ARG A 18 1.73 -19.73 12.13
C ARG A 18 0.66 -20.81 12.09
N ILE A 19 -0.56 -20.40 11.78
CA ILE A 19 -1.68 -21.28 11.48
C ILE A 19 -1.47 -21.89 10.09
N ALA A 20 -1.82 -23.17 9.95
CA ALA A 20 -1.75 -23.93 8.70
C ALA A 20 -0.35 -24.06 8.07
N ASP A 21 0.71 -23.97 8.88
CA ASP A 21 2.09 -24.30 8.47
C ASP A 21 2.70 -25.44 9.34
N MET A 22 3.99 -25.73 9.12
CA MET A 22 4.71 -26.80 9.83
C MET A 22 4.95 -26.52 11.32
N THR A 23 4.66 -25.30 11.80
CA THR A 23 4.84 -24.86 13.18
C THR A 23 3.53 -24.80 13.96
N PHE A 24 2.40 -25.15 13.33
CA PHE A 24 1.07 -25.05 13.93
C PHE A 24 0.97 -25.76 15.29
N ASP A 25 1.54 -26.95 15.45
CA ASP A 25 1.54 -27.67 16.72
C ASP A 25 2.20 -26.87 17.85
N LYS A 26 3.26 -26.11 17.54
CA LYS A 26 3.93 -25.24 18.53
C LYS A 26 3.10 -24.02 18.87
N LEU A 27 2.32 -23.50 17.92
CA LEU A 27 1.37 -22.44 18.20
C LEU A 27 0.28 -22.93 19.17
N LEU A 28 -0.21 -24.17 18.99
CA LEU A 28 -1.18 -24.77 19.92
C LEU A 28 -0.64 -24.93 21.34
N ASP A 29 0.66 -25.20 21.49
CA ASP A 29 1.35 -25.27 22.79
C ASP A 29 1.42 -23.91 23.51
N GLU A 30 1.37 -22.79 22.77
CA GLU A 30 1.39 -21.42 23.33
C GLU A 30 0.00 -20.95 23.80
N VAL A 31 -1.07 -21.60 23.33
CA VAL A 31 -2.45 -21.24 23.71
C VAL A 31 -2.70 -21.59 25.18
N SER A 32 -3.22 -20.63 25.94
CA SER A 32 -3.63 -20.85 27.33
C SER A 32 -4.64 -21.97 27.45
N ARG A 33 -4.51 -22.80 28.50
CA ARG A 33 -5.48 -23.87 28.81
C ARG A 33 -6.91 -23.35 29.00
N GLU A 34 -7.06 -22.11 29.42
CA GLU A 34 -8.37 -21.47 29.65
C GLU A 34 -9.10 -21.15 28.33
N ASP A 35 -8.35 -21.00 27.23
CA ASP A 35 -8.92 -20.73 25.91
C ASP A 35 -9.40 -21.99 25.19
N TYR A 36 -9.08 -23.17 25.74
CA TYR A 36 -9.52 -24.44 25.22
C TYR A 36 -10.88 -24.85 25.78
N SER A 37 -11.77 -25.25 24.88
CA SER A 37 -13.00 -25.98 25.19
C SER A 37 -12.76 -27.49 25.17
N ILE A 38 -13.35 -28.20 26.11
CA ILE A 38 -13.36 -29.68 26.13
C ILE A 38 -14.31 -30.22 25.05
N TYR A 39 -15.38 -29.48 24.76
CA TYR A 39 -16.42 -29.88 23.82
C TYR A 39 -16.28 -29.14 22.48
N PRO A 40 -16.74 -29.75 21.37
CA PRO A 40 -16.90 -29.04 20.11
C PRO A 40 -17.70 -27.76 20.32
N ILE A 41 -17.30 -26.70 19.65
CA ILE A 41 -18.01 -25.43 19.72
C ILE A 41 -19.19 -25.51 18.75
N GLU A 42 -20.39 -25.30 19.27
CA GLU A 42 -21.63 -25.35 18.48
C GLU A 42 -21.59 -24.33 17.33
N ASP A 43 -22.28 -24.67 16.23
CA ASP A 43 -22.38 -23.88 15.00
C ASP A 43 -21.02 -23.54 14.34
N ARG A 44 -19.99 -24.35 14.56
CA ARG A 44 -18.67 -24.16 13.97
C ARG A 44 -18.15 -25.40 13.27
N ILE A 45 -17.43 -25.16 12.17
CA ILE A 45 -16.70 -26.20 11.44
C ILE A 45 -15.38 -26.46 12.15
N CYS A 46 -15.09 -27.73 12.46
CA CYS A 46 -13.77 -28.13 12.91
C CYS A 46 -12.80 -28.23 11.72
N CYS A 47 -11.76 -27.39 11.70
CA CYS A 47 -10.79 -27.36 10.59
C CYS A 47 -10.08 -28.70 10.39
N GLU A 48 -9.72 -29.42 11.45
CA GLU A 48 -9.11 -30.74 11.34
C GLU A 48 -10.03 -31.75 10.68
N GLN A 49 -11.32 -31.76 11.05
CA GLN A 49 -12.30 -32.65 10.46
C GLN A 49 -12.53 -32.33 8.97
N LEU A 50 -12.59 -31.04 8.63
CA LEU A 50 -12.67 -30.60 7.23
C LEU A 50 -11.43 -31.05 6.45
N MET A 51 -10.22 -30.85 6.99
CA MET A 51 -8.98 -31.29 6.35
C MET A 51 -8.94 -32.82 6.17
N SER A 52 -9.35 -33.59 7.18
CA SER A 52 -9.45 -35.04 7.09
C SER A 52 -10.46 -35.48 6.03
N PHE A 53 -11.61 -34.80 5.94
CA PHE A 53 -12.61 -35.07 4.89
C PHE A 53 -12.04 -34.80 3.49
N VAL A 54 -11.41 -33.64 3.29
CA VAL A 54 -10.81 -33.22 2.01
C VAL A 54 -9.71 -34.18 1.59
N ARG A 55 -8.77 -34.51 2.49
CA ARG A 55 -7.65 -35.41 2.21
C ARG A 55 -8.11 -36.86 1.99
N GLY A 56 -9.00 -37.35 2.85
CA GLY A 56 -9.50 -38.73 2.80
C GLY A 56 -10.31 -39.03 1.54
N ASN A 57 -11.06 -38.05 1.04
CA ASN A 57 -11.85 -38.20 -0.20
C ASN A 57 -11.12 -37.68 -1.45
N GLN A 58 -9.87 -37.21 -1.31
CA GLN A 58 -9.07 -36.60 -2.37
C GLN A 58 -9.83 -35.51 -3.15
N ILE A 59 -10.57 -34.68 -2.41
CA ILE A 59 -11.42 -33.64 -2.98
C ILE A 59 -10.55 -32.64 -3.78
N THR A 60 -10.88 -32.45 -5.06
CA THR A 60 -10.35 -31.35 -5.86
C THR A 60 -11.46 -30.41 -6.29
N ILE A 61 -11.32 -29.11 -5.99
CA ILE A 61 -12.38 -28.13 -6.25
C ILE A 61 -12.64 -27.92 -7.74
N HIS A 62 -11.70 -28.31 -8.61
CA HIS A 62 -11.88 -28.24 -10.06
C HIS A 62 -12.79 -29.35 -10.62
N ASN A 63 -12.98 -30.45 -9.88
CA ASN A 63 -13.87 -31.55 -10.26
C ASN A 63 -15.31 -31.26 -9.80
N PRO A 64 -16.30 -31.19 -10.71
CA PRO A 64 -17.71 -30.99 -10.34
C PRO A 64 -18.25 -32.01 -9.33
N ALA A 65 -17.86 -33.28 -9.44
CA ALA A 65 -18.34 -34.32 -8.53
C ALA A 65 -17.82 -34.13 -7.10
N ASP A 66 -16.60 -33.62 -6.94
CA ASP A 66 -16.01 -33.36 -5.62
C ASP A 66 -16.57 -32.08 -4.99
N ARG A 67 -16.99 -31.11 -5.81
CA ARG A 67 -17.76 -29.96 -5.32
C ARG A 67 -19.10 -30.40 -4.72
N GLU A 68 -19.81 -31.35 -5.31
CA GLU A 68 -21.05 -31.88 -4.72
C GLU A 68 -20.82 -32.59 -3.37
N LYS A 69 -19.69 -33.31 -3.23
CA LYS A 69 -19.29 -33.88 -1.93
C LYS A 69 -19.02 -32.80 -0.88
N LEU A 70 -18.34 -31.71 -1.27
CA LEU A 70 -18.12 -30.55 -0.40
C LEU A 70 -19.43 -29.87 0.00
N VAL A 71 -20.35 -29.65 -0.95
CA VAL A 71 -21.68 -29.09 -0.66
C VAL A 71 -22.39 -29.95 0.37
N THR A 72 -22.43 -31.27 0.16
CA THR A 72 -23.06 -32.21 1.11
C THR A 72 -22.47 -32.11 2.51
N TYR A 73 -21.14 -32.03 2.62
CA TYR A 73 -20.45 -31.88 3.91
C TYR A 73 -20.71 -30.52 4.57
N MET A 74 -20.83 -29.44 3.78
CA MET A 74 -21.02 -28.07 4.25
C MET A 74 -22.47 -27.74 4.66
N THR A 75 -23.47 -28.49 4.17
CA THR A 75 -24.90 -28.24 4.45
C THR A 75 -25.23 -28.16 5.95
N SER A 76 -24.51 -28.91 6.79
CA SER A 76 -24.73 -28.91 8.24
C SER A 76 -24.17 -27.66 8.96
N TYR A 77 -23.43 -26.80 8.25
CA TYR A 77 -22.69 -25.69 8.85
C TYR A 77 -22.99 -24.34 8.17
N VAL A 78 -23.34 -24.35 6.88
CA VAL A 78 -23.54 -23.16 6.07
C VAL A 78 -24.97 -23.18 5.50
N PRO A 79 -25.80 -22.15 5.75
CA PRO A 79 -27.19 -22.12 5.28
C PRO A 79 -27.35 -22.28 3.76
N ASP A 80 -26.42 -21.76 2.96
CA ASP A 80 -26.36 -21.94 1.51
C ASP A 80 -25.01 -22.53 1.09
N ALA A 81 -24.83 -23.82 1.43
CA ALA A 81 -23.61 -24.55 1.15
C ALA A 81 -23.27 -24.63 -0.35
N ARG A 82 -24.27 -24.65 -1.25
CA ARG A 82 -24.05 -24.69 -2.69
C ARG A 82 -23.41 -23.40 -3.18
N ARG A 83 -24.02 -22.26 -2.85
CA ARG A 83 -23.47 -20.95 -3.21
C ARG A 83 -22.08 -20.75 -2.61
N PHE A 84 -21.86 -21.14 -1.35
CA PHE A 84 -20.55 -21.05 -0.72
C PHE A 84 -19.46 -21.81 -1.50
N VAL A 85 -19.73 -23.05 -1.92
CA VAL A 85 -18.77 -23.85 -2.69
C VAL A 85 -18.54 -23.26 -4.10
N GLU A 86 -19.56 -22.67 -4.72
CA GLU A 86 -19.42 -21.96 -6.00
C GLU A 86 -18.55 -20.71 -5.88
N GLU A 87 -18.76 -19.89 -4.84
CA GLU A 87 -17.94 -18.71 -4.55
C GLU A 87 -16.49 -19.11 -4.23
N LEU A 88 -16.29 -20.18 -3.45
CA LEU A 88 -14.96 -20.72 -3.17
C LEU A 88 -14.25 -21.21 -4.45
N TYR A 89 -14.98 -21.89 -5.34
CA TYR A 89 -14.44 -22.28 -6.64
C TYR A 89 -14.07 -21.06 -7.48
N ALA A 90 -14.93 -20.04 -7.56
CA ALA A 90 -14.64 -18.81 -8.30
C ALA A 90 -13.41 -18.08 -7.74
N PHE A 91 -13.23 -18.08 -6.42
CA PHE A 91 -12.05 -17.50 -5.77
C PHE A 91 -10.76 -18.27 -6.07
N LEU A 92 -10.79 -19.61 -6.04
CA LEU A 92 -9.63 -20.46 -6.29
C LEU A 92 -9.34 -20.68 -7.78
N HIS A 93 -10.34 -20.52 -8.65
CA HIS A 93 -10.21 -20.75 -10.09
C HIS A 93 -9.81 -19.48 -10.83
N LEU A 94 -8.50 -19.26 -10.89
CA LEU A 94 -7.91 -18.18 -11.69
C LEU A 94 -7.69 -18.65 -13.13
N VAL A 95 -8.39 -18.04 -14.09
CA VAL A 95 -8.08 -18.17 -15.51
C VAL A 95 -7.23 -16.96 -15.91
N PRO A 96 -5.90 -17.11 -16.06
CA PRO A 96 -5.04 -15.98 -16.41
C PRO A 96 -5.41 -15.48 -17.80
N ARG A 97 -5.79 -14.19 -17.88
CA ARG A 97 -5.98 -13.52 -19.17
C ARG A 97 -4.63 -13.10 -19.72
N MET A 98 -3.95 -14.04 -20.37
CA MET A 98 -2.69 -13.74 -21.04
C MET A 98 -2.95 -12.88 -22.28
N PRO A 99 -2.07 -11.91 -22.61
CA PRO A 99 -2.11 -11.26 -23.91
C PRO A 99 -1.96 -12.30 -25.02
N ALA A 100 -2.60 -12.07 -26.16
CA ALA A 100 -2.46 -12.96 -27.32
C ALA A 100 -0.98 -13.18 -27.68
N PHE A 101 -0.64 -14.42 -28.07
CA PHE A 101 0.71 -14.75 -28.53
C PHE A 101 1.07 -14.00 -29.82
N GLU A 102 0.05 -13.70 -30.65
CA GLU A 102 0.16 -12.84 -31.82
C GLU A 102 0.22 -11.37 -31.38
N LYS A 103 1.45 -10.87 -31.18
CA LYS A 103 1.71 -9.47 -30.88
C LYS A 103 2.22 -8.74 -32.11
N THR A 104 1.62 -7.62 -32.44
CA THR A 104 2.20 -6.66 -33.39
C THR A 104 3.24 -5.83 -32.65
N TYR A 105 4.51 -6.10 -32.92
CA TYR A 105 5.60 -5.28 -32.40
C TYR A 105 5.68 -3.98 -33.19
N VAL A 106 5.47 -2.86 -32.50
CA VAL A 106 5.70 -1.53 -33.08
C VAL A 106 7.13 -1.12 -32.71
N PRO A 107 8.07 -1.09 -33.66
CA PRO A 107 9.42 -0.65 -33.38
C PRO A 107 9.41 0.84 -33.03
N SER A 108 10.00 1.21 -31.89
CA SER A 108 10.24 2.61 -31.54
C SER A 108 11.60 3.05 -32.07
N GLU A 109 11.71 4.30 -32.52
CA GLU A 109 13.01 4.87 -32.88
C GLU A 109 13.97 4.84 -31.69
N PRO A 110 15.25 4.48 -31.86
CA PRO A 110 16.20 4.50 -30.76
C PRO A 110 16.38 5.91 -30.19
N ILE A 111 16.40 6.03 -28.86
CA ILE A 111 16.81 7.26 -28.18
C ILE A 111 18.30 7.48 -28.44
N ARG A 112 18.65 8.61 -29.07
CA ARG A 112 20.04 8.95 -29.41
C ARG A 112 20.54 10.06 -28.50
N ILE A 113 21.39 9.71 -27.53
CA ILE A 113 22.04 10.67 -26.64
C ILE A 113 23.52 10.78 -27.05
N PRO A 114 23.95 11.89 -27.69
CA PRO A 114 25.34 12.08 -28.06
C PRO A 114 26.29 12.09 -26.85
N VAL A 115 27.47 11.50 -27.01
CA VAL A 115 28.54 11.59 -26.02
C VAL A 115 28.95 13.06 -25.85
N GLY A 116 29.05 13.51 -24.60
CA GLY A 116 29.37 14.91 -24.27
C GLY A 116 28.16 15.84 -24.13
N SER A 117 26.93 15.33 -24.29
CA SER A 117 25.72 16.10 -23.98
C SER A 117 25.68 16.49 -22.51
N SER A 118 25.33 17.75 -22.20
CA SER A 118 25.05 18.18 -20.83
C SER A 118 23.77 17.54 -20.30
N ARG A 119 23.58 17.57 -18.97
CA ARG A 119 22.36 17.08 -18.33
C ARG A 119 21.11 17.74 -18.91
N GLU A 120 21.16 19.06 -19.08
CA GLU A 120 20.06 19.89 -19.59
C GLU A 120 19.74 19.51 -21.04
N GLN A 121 20.78 19.34 -21.87
CA GLN A 121 20.61 18.91 -23.26
C GLN A 121 19.94 17.53 -23.36
N VAL A 122 20.27 16.61 -22.46
CA VAL A 122 19.62 15.29 -22.39
C VAL A 122 18.16 15.44 -21.98
N ILE A 123 17.87 16.22 -20.93
CA ILE A 123 16.51 16.47 -20.46
C ILE A 123 15.65 17.10 -21.56
N ASP A 124 16.14 18.14 -22.22
CA ASP A 124 15.43 18.86 -23.28
C ASP A 124 15.16 17.96 -24.49
N TYR A 125 16.13 17.13 -24.87
CA TYR A 125 15.94 16.16 -25.95
C TYR A 125 14.86 15.13 -25.60
N LEU A 126 14.91 14.53 -24.41
CA LEU A 126 13.91 13.55 -23.97
C LEU A 126 12.52 14.19 -23.85
N GLU A 127 12.45 15.43 -23.36
CA GLU A 127 11.22 16.24 -23.32
C GLU A 127 10.63 16.42 -24.72
N SER A 128 11.45 16.71 -25.73
CA SER A 128 10.99 16.93 -27.11
C SER A 128 10.39 15.71 -27.82
N ILE A 129 10.66 14.50 -27.32
CA ILE A 129 10.23 13.24 -27.94
C ILE A 129 9.16 12.50 -27.12
N ARG A 130 8.82 12.97 -25.90
CA ARG A 130 7.95 12.23 -24.97
C ARG A 130 6.59 11.85 -25.55
N SER A 131 5.98 12.73 -26.35
CA SER A 131 4.65 12.51 -26.94
C SER A 131 4.59 11.37 -27.94
N ARG A 132 5.74 10.92 -28.46
CA ARG A 132 5.85 9.84 -29.45
C ARG A 132 6.76 8.69 -29.01
N HIS A 133 7.32 8.75 -27.79
CA HIS A 133 8.26 7.75 -27.31
C HIS A 133 8.05 7.43 -25.83
N THR A 134 7.35 6.33 -25.55
CA THR A 134 6.95 5.92 -24.19
C THR A 134 8.10 5.82 -23.20
N VAL A 135 9.27 5.29 -23.60
CA VAL A 135 10.43 5.21 -22.69
C VAL A 135 10.97 6.61 -22.32
N ALA A 136 10.89 7.57 -23.23
CA ALA A 136 11.34 8.93 -22.95
C ALA A 136 10.37 9.65 -22.01
N ASP A 137 9.06 9.36 -22.15
CA ASP A 137 8.04 9.81 -21.21
C ASP A 137 8.27 9.23 -19.80
N LEU A 138 8.43 7.91 -19.70
CA LEU A 138 8.71 7.20 -18.43
C LEU A 138 10.00 7.67 -17.74
N ALA A 139 10.97 8.21 -18.47
CA ALA A 139 12.19 8.75 -17.89
C ALA A 139 11.92 9.90 -16.89
N PHE A 140 10.89 10.72 -17.12
CA PHE A 140 10.52 11.81 -16.20
C PHE A 140 9.90 11.30 -14.91
N TYR A 141 9.16 10.18 -14.97
CA TYR A 141 8.65 9.48 -13.80
C TYR A 141 9.79 8.87 -12.97
N ALA A 142 10.75 8.22 -13.62
CA ALA A 142 11.93 7.67 -12.96
C ALA A 142 12.83 8.77 -12.34
N TYR A 143 12.97 9.90 -13.04
CA TYR A 143 13.70 11.06 -12.56
C TYR A 143 12.97 11.81 -11.43
N ARG A 144 11.66 11.57 -11.26
CA ARG A 144 10.78 12.22 -10.26
C ARG A 144 10.76 13.75 -10.38
N ASP A 145 10.77 14.27 -11.61
CA ASP A 145 10.53 15.69 -11.87
C ASP A 145 9.03 15.96 -11.79
N LEU A 146 8.56 16.35 -10.61
CA LEU A 146 7.13 16.53 -10.32
C LEU A 146 6.49 17.70 -11.08
N SER A 147 7.29 18.54 -11.73
CA SER A 147 6.78 19.57 -12.63
C SER A 147 6.36 18.99 -13.99
N ARG A 148 6.91 17.83 -14.38
CA ARG A 148 6.77 17.22 -15.71
C ARG A 148 6.11 15.84 -15.72
N CYS A 149 5.71 15.31 -14.57
CA CYS A 149 4.95 14.06 -14.47
C CYS A 149 3.65 14.24 -13.68
N GLU A 150 2.79 13.23 -13.76
CA GLU A 150 1.63 13.11 -12.86
C GLU A 150 2.13 12.81 -11.44
N TRP A 151 2.09 13.84 -10.60
CA TRP A 151 2.70 13.80 -9.27
C TRP A 151 1.81 13.14 -8.20
N GLU A 152 0.48 13.14 -8.39
CA GLU A 152 -0.50 12.73 -7.38
C GLU A 152 -0.26 11.31 -6.86
N PRO A 153 0.00 10.28 -7.71
CA PRO A 153 0.26 8.94 -7.22
C PRO A 153 1.50 8.85 -6.32
N PHE A 154 2.53 9.66 -6.59
CA PHE A 154 3.74 9.71 -5.77
C PHE A 154 3.46 10.34 -4.41
N MET A 155 2.65 11.41 -4.38
CA MET A 155 2.32 12.10 -3.14
C MET A 155 1.39 11.27 -2.27
N MET A 156 0.37 10.64 -2.85
CA MET A 156 -0.50 9.72 -2.11
C MET A 156 0.30 8.54 -1.54
N ALA A 157 1.20 7.94 -2.33
CA ALA A 157 2.08 6.88 -1.82
C ALA A 157 3.00 7.37 -0.68
N ALA A 158 3.49 8.60 -0.74
CA ALA A 158 4.30 9.18 0.32
C ALA A 158 3.48 9.41 1.61
N ILE A 159 2.23 9.85 1.48
CA ILE A 159 1.32 10.05 2.62
C ILE A 159 0.94 8.70 3.25
N ASP A 160 0.66 7.68 2.45
CA ASP A 160 0.16 6.39 2.95
C ASP A 160 1.26 5.48 3.53
N ARG A 161 2.53 5.69 3.15
CA ARG A 161 3.61 4.71 3.36
C ARG A 161 4.84 5.23 4.10
N SER A 162 4.71 6.32 4.84
CA SER A 162 5.80 6.91 5.62
C SER A 162 5.57 6.78 7.13
N PRO A 163 6.05 5.69 7.78
CA PRO A 163 5.84 5.45 9.21
C PRO A 163 6.78 6.21 10.15
N VAL A 164 7.97 6.64 9.69
CA VAL A 164 8.97 7.25 10.59
C VAL A 164 8.53 8.63 11.05
N SER A 165 8.02 9.44 10.13
CA SER A 165 7.43 10.75 10.42
C SER A 165 6.26 10.68 11.40
N ILE A 166 5.39 9.66 11.25
CA ILE A 166 4.30 9.36 12.20
C ILE A 166 4.87 9.03 13.58
N GLU A 167 5.86 8.15 13.64
CA GLU A 167 6.47 7.71 14.89
C GLU A 167 7.14 8.87 15.65
N MET A 168 7.92 9.70 14.94
CA MET A 168 8.59 10.85 15.53
C MET A 168 7.61 11.94 16.02
N ALA A 169 6.41 11.98 15.44
CA ALA A 169 5.34 12.87 15.85
C ALA A 169 4.40 12.26 16.90
N ARG A 170 4.55 10.99 17.30
CA ARG A 170 3.58 10.25 18.13
C ARG A 170 3.12 11.03 19.38
N ASP A 171 4.06 11.63 20.11
CA ASP A 171 3.78 12.35 21.37
C ASP A 171 3.55 13.86 21.17
N LYS A 172 3.45 14.33 19.91
CA LYS A 172 3.21 15.73 19.56
C LYS A 172 1.75 15.95 19.21
N SER A 173 1.13 16.98 19.76
CA SER A 173 -0.13 17.52 19.22
C SER A 173 0.04 18.00 17.78
N ASP A 174 -1.07 18.21 17.06
CA ASP A 174 -1.03 18.69 15.66
C ASP A 174 -0.27 20.03 15.56
N THR A 175 -0.46 20.94 16.52
CA THR A 175 0.28 22.21 16.60
C THR A 175 1.77 21.98 16.84
N GLN A 176 2.15 21.09 17.76
CA GLN A 176 3.55 20.78 18.04
C GLN A 176 4.25 20.07 16.87
N ALA A 177 3.51 19.26 16.10
CA ALA A 177 4.03 18.64 14.87
C ALA A 177 4.30 19.71 13.80
N PHE A 178 3.38 20.67 13.63
CA PHE A 178 3.59 21.81 12.74
C PHE A 178 4.80 22.66 13.17
N GLU A 179 4.90 23.03 14.45
CA GLU A 179 6.03 23.79 14.98
C GLU A 179 7.35 23.05 14.78
N TRP A 180 7.37 21.74 15.00
CA TRP A 180 8.55 20.89 14.76
C TRP A 180 9.01 20.93 13.30
N LEU A 181 8.08 20.89 12.34
CA LEU A 181 8.41 21.00 10.91
C LEU A 181 8.81 22.43 10.52
N ALA A 182 8.19 23.44 11.12
CA ALA A 182 8.43 24.85 10.81
C ALA A 182 9.83 25.33 11.22
N VAL A 183 10.41 24.76 12.29
CA VAL A 183 11.76 25.11 12.77
C VAL A 183 12.88 24.37 12.05
N MET A 184 12.59 23.35 11.24
CA MET A 184 13.61 22.67 10.43
C MET A 184 14.16 23.60 9.35
N ASP A 185 15.41 23.36 8.95
CA ASP A 185 16.02 24.07 7.82
C ASP A 185 15.15 23.93 6.57
N ASN A 186 15.03 25.03 5.82
CA ASN A 186 14.16 25.10 4.64
C ASN A 186 14.91 24.71 3.37
N GLU A 187 15.59 23.57 3.43
CA GLU A 187 16.44 23.06 2.36
C GLU A 187 16.10 21.60 2.07
N SER A 188 15.74 21.32 0.83
CA SER A 188 15.52 19.96 0.35
C SER A 188 16.86 19.25 0.14
N ILE A 189 16.93 17.98 0.52
CA ILE A 189 18.07 17.11 0.18
C ILE A 189 18.15 16.76 -1.31
N TYR A 190 17.16 17.17 -2.10
CA TYR A 190 17.11 16.96 -3.54
C TYR A 190 17.14 18.27 -4.32
N GLU A 191 17.95 18.30 -5.36
CA GLU A 191 18.00 19.39 -6.33
C GLU A 191 16.76 19.44 -7.23
N GLY A 192 16.44 20.64 -7.73
CA GLY A 192 15.38 20.87 -8.69
C GLY A 192 13.99 20.58 -8.13
N LYS A 193 13.11 20.04 -8.98
CA LYS A 193 11.68 19.81 -8.68
C LYS A 193 11.39 18.43 -8.07
N ARG A 194 12.43 17.73 -7.60
CA ARG A 194 12.30 16.49 -6.84
C ARG A 194 11.96 16.82 -5.39
N LEU A 195 11.23 15.94 -4.72
CA LEU A 195 10.85 16.11 -3.32
C LEU A 195 11.37 14.98 -2.45
N ALA A 196 11.77 15.33 -1.23
CA ALA A 196 11.99 14.40 -0.14
C ALA A 196 10.66 13.80 0.34
N GLN A 197 10.69 12.52 0.72
CA GLN A 197 9.57 11.85 1.35
C GLN A 197 9.44 12.27 2.82
N PRO A 198 8.26 12.14 3.44
CA PRO A 198 8.05 12.49 4.85
C PRO A 198 9.08 11.89 5.80
N ASP A 199 9.44 10.63 5.58
CA ASP A 199 10.43 9.96 6.43
C ASP A 199 11.85 10.51 6.20
N GLU A 200 12.19 10.98 5.01
CA GLU A 200 13.47 11.65 4.77
C GLU A 200 13.49 13.01 5.48
N VAL A 201 12.41 13.79 5.39
CA VAL A 201 12.29 15.07 6.10
C VAL A 201 12.45 14.87 7.61
N ALA A 202 11.73 13.88 8.17
CA ALA A 202 11.78 13.56 9.58
C ALA A 202 13.17 13.08 10.04
N ASN A 203 13.82 12.20 9.28
CA ASN A 203 15.13 11.63 9.62
C ASN A 203 16.28 12.64 9.49
N TYR A 204 16.29 13.42 8.40
CA TYR A 204 17.38 14.38 8.16
C TYR A 204 17.15 15.72 8.86
N GLY A 205 15.93 16.00 9.33
CA GLY A 205 15.60 17.22 10.04
C GLY A 205 15.64 18.47 9.16
N THR A 206 15.46 18.29 7.84
CA THR A 206 15.46 19.36 6.84
C THR A 206 14.46 19.04 5.75
N GLY A 207 13.91 20.08 5.12
CA GLY A 207 13.05 19.91 3.95
C GLY A 207 12.52 21.23 3.43
N ASP A 208 12.22 21.27 2.14
CA ASP A 208 11.50 22.39 1.54
C ASP A 208 10.06 22.48 2.07
N GLY A 209 9.45 23.66 2.00
CA GLY A 209 8.07 23.88 2.44
C GLY A 209 7.03 22.93 1.82
N VAL A 210 7.21 22.49 0.57
CA VAL A 210 6.33 21.46 -0.03
C VAL A 210 6.48 20.13 0.71
N GLU A 211 7.71 19.73 0.99
CA GLU A 211 8.04 18.46 1.64
C GLU A 211 7.53 18.45 3.08
N LYS A 212 7.66 19.59 3.78
CA LYS A 212 7.09 19.81 5.13
C LYS A 212 5.57 19.73 5.12
N ALA A 213 4.89 20.33 4.13
CA ALA A 213 3.44 20.23 4.01
C ALA A 213 2.97 18.80 3.76
N ILE A 214 3.66 18.05 2.90
CA ILE A 214 3.37 16.62 2.65
C ILE A 214 3.64 15.78 3.90
N THR A 215 4.70 16.10 4.66
CA THR A 215 5.01 15.45 5.95
C THR A 215 3.91 15.72 6.98
N MET A 216 3.43 16.96 7.07
CA MET A 216 2.31 17.32 7.94
C MET A 216 1.03 16.57 7.53
N ALA A 217 0.75 16.47 6.23
CA ALA A 217 -0.39 15.71 5.72
C ALA A 217 -0.31 14.22 6.04
N ASN A 218 0.87 13.60 5.92
CA ASN A 218 1.12 12.22 6.35
C ASN A 218 0.76 12.01 7.84
N ILE A 219 1.25 12.89 8.72
CA ILE A 219 0.98 12.80 10.17
C ILE A 219 -0.52 12.95 10.45
N LEU A 220 -1.19 13.93 9.83
CA LEU A 220 -2.62 14.16 10.00
C LEU A 220 -3.45 13.02 9.45
N HIS A 221 -3.10 12.49 8.27
CA HIS A 221 -3.81 11.36 7.65
C HIS A 221 -3.74 10.11 8.53
N ALA A 222 -2.58 9.82 9.13
CA ALA A 222 -2.42 8.69 10.04
C ALA A 222 -3.30 8.81 11.31
N ARG A 223 -3.51 10.03 11.80
CA ARG A 223 -4.34 10.31 12.99
C ARG A 223 -5.83 10.35 12.66
N TYR A 224 -6.16 10.88 11.49
CA TYR A 224 -7.54 11.15 11.07
C TYR A 224 -7.74 10.69 9.61
N PRO A 225 -7.83 9.37 9.34
CA PRO A 225 -7.84 8.82 7.98
C PRO A 225 -8.98 9.35 7.09
N ASP A 226 -10.13 9.63 7.69
CA ASP A 226 -11.33 10.10 6.98
C ASP A 226 -11.40 11.62 6.83
N ARG A 227 -10.41 12.37 7.33
CA ARG A 227 -10.43 13.84 7.28
C ARG A 227 -9.97 14.31 5.89
N PRO A 228 -10.79 15.08 5.15
CA PRO A 228 -10.36 15.65 3.89
C PRO A 228 -9.32 16.73 4.15
N MET A 229 -8.28 16.75 3.33
CA MET A 229 -7.23 17.75 3.37
C MET A 229 -6.88 18.20 1.95
N THR A 230 -6.39 19.42 1.82
CA THR A 230 -5.91 19.95 0.54
C THR A 230 -4.57 20.64 0.73
N ILE A 231 -3.60 20.27 -0.09
CA ILE A 231 -2.31 20.98 -0.19
C ILE A 231 -2.35 21.81 -1.46
N ARG A 232 -2.11 23.11 -1.33
CA ARG A 232 -2.00 24.05 -2.44
C ARG A 232 -0.59 24.63 -2.45
N ILE A 233 0.06 24.55 -3.60
CA ILE A 233 1.40 25.07 -3.86
C ILE A 233 1.25 26.14 -4.94
N GLU A 234 1.63 27.36 -4.62
CA GLU A 234 1.58 28.53 -5.51
C GLU A 234 2.94 29.26 -5.44
N GLY A 235 3.83 28.93 -6.36
CA GLY A 235 5.21 29.42 -6.40
C GLY A 235 5.98 29.08 -5.12
N GLU A 236 6.14 30.07 -4.25
CA GLU A 236 6.82 29.96 -2.96
C GLU A 236 5.86 29.69 -1.80
N SER A 237 4.54 29.85 -1.99
CA SER A 237 3.57 29.65 -0.91
C SER A 237 3.04 28.23 -0.91
N VAL A 238 3.09 27.57 0.25
CA VAL A 238 2.50 26.25 0.44
C VAL A 238 1.51 26.29 1.60
N VAL A 239 0.29 25.86 1.34
CA VAL A 239 -0.78 25.81 2.34
C VAL A 239 -1.37 24.42 2.38
N LEU A 240 -1.31 23.77 3.55
CA LEU A 240 -2.10 22.59 3.87
C LEU A 240 -3.34 23.03 4.65
N SER A 241 -4.51 22.80 4.07
CA SER A 241 -5.82 23.06 4.68
C SER A 241 -6.43 21.75 5.17
N ALA A 242 -6.73 21.69 6.47
CA ALA A 242 -7.50 20.65 7.14
C ALA A 242 -8.52 21.35 8.08
N ASP A 243 -8.58 20.98 9.36
CA ASP A 243 -9.33 21.75 10.39
C ASP A 243 -8.67 23.10 10.70
N ALA A 244 -7.38 23.22 10.40
CA ALA A 244 -6.58 24.43 10.49
C ALA A 244 -5.76 24.59 9.22
N GLU A 245 -5.21 25.80 9.02
CA GLU A 245 -4.27 26.07 7.95
C GLU A 245 -2.83 26.00 8.46
N TYR A 246 -2.01 25.20 7.78
CA TYR A 246 -0.59 25.08 8.02
C TYR A 246 0.16 25.68 6.83
N ARG A 247 0.98 26.69 7.08
CA ARG A 247 1.62 27.50 6.03
C ARG A 247 3.13 27.29 6.06
N PHE A 248 3.71 27.03 4.90
CA PHE A 248 5.14 26.88 4.68
C PHE A 248 5.61 27.71 3.48
N ILE A 249 6.92 27.94 3.40
CA ILE A 249 7.57 28.65 2.29
C ILE A 249 8.41 27.64 1.50
N SER A 250 8.24 27.61 0.19
CA SER A 250 8.96 26.73 -0.73
C SER A 250 9.90 27.52 -1.63
N THR A 251 10.99 26.87 -2.00
CA THR A 251 11.95 27.29 -3.02
C THR A 251 11.79 26.48 -4.32
N LYS A 252 10.90 25.48 -4.33
CA LYS A 252 10.72 24.57 -5.47
C LYS A 252 10.03 25.26 -6.64
N GLY A 253 9.23 26.31 -6.44
CA GLY A 253 8.74 27.21 -7.48
C GLY A 253 7.92 26.52 -8.58
N PHE A 254 6.91 25.74 -8.20
CA PHE A 254 5.96 25.12 -9.14
C PHE A 254 4.56 25.14 -8.54
N ASP A 255 3.54 25.08 -9.40
CA ASP A 255 2.14 25.17 -8.96
C ASP A 255 1.45 23.80 -9.05
N LYS A 256 0.88 23.34 -7.94
CA LYS A 256 0.10 22.09 -7.87
C LYS A 256 -0.95 22.18 -6.76
N VAL A 257 -1.97 21.33 -6.89
CA VAL A 257 -2.94 21.06 -5.84
C VAL A 257 -3.00 19.55 -5.62
N LEU A 258 -3.07 19.13 -4.37
CA LEU A 258 -3.28 17.74 -3.97
C LEU A 258 -4.49 17.69 -3.04
N HIS A 259 -5.40 16.76 -3.32
CA HIS A 259 -6.50 16.42 -2.43
C HIS A 259 -6.20 15.08 -1.76
N VAL A 260 -6.39 15.01 -0.44
CA VAL A 260 -6.10 13.83 0.38
C VAL A 260 -7.36 13.50 1.18
N GLY A 261 -7.76 12.22 1.16
CA GLY A 261 -9.09 11.79 1.64
C GLY A 261 -10.13 11.78 0.51
N ASN A 262 -11.26 11.09 0.76
CA ASN A 262 -12.39 11.02 -0.18
C ASN A 262 -13.12 12.36 -0.32
#